data_AF-A0A959T2X0-F1
#
_entry.id   AF-A0A959T2X0-F1
#
_cell.length_a   1.000
_cell.length_b   1.000
_cell.length_c   1.000
_cell.angle_alpha   90.00
_cell.angle_beta   90.00
_cell.angle_gamma   90.00
#
_symmetry.space_group_name_H-M   'P 1'
#
loop_
_entity.id
_entity.type
_entity.pdbx_description
1 polymer ?
#
loop_
_entity_poly.entity_id
_entity_poly.type
_entity_poly.pdbx_seq_one_letter_code
_entity_poly.pdbx_strand_id
1 'polypeptide(L)' 'KDQSIQTITFQEAMDLFKLPRTLGEKEGEEVVVGIGRFGPYVKLGKTYASLEEGDDPLEIGLQRAIELIDAKKAATAT' A
#
# COMPACT_ATOMS: atom_id res chain seq x y z
N LYS A 1 4.42 11.89 -5.28
CA LYS A 1 3.82 12.85 -6.23
C LYS A 1 2.76 13.65 -5.48
N ASP A 2 2.85 14.98 -5.44
CA ASP A 2 1.79 15.81 -4.85
C ASP A 2 0.56 15.76 -5.76
N GLN A 3 -0.53 15.18 -5.25
CA GLN A 3 -1.81 15.12 -5.96
C GLN A 3 -2.58 16.40 -5.63
N SER A 4 -2.72 17.29 -6.62
CA SER A 4 -3.52 18.52 -6.50
C SER A 4 -4.75 18.44 -7.39
N ILE A 5 -5.90 18.87 -6.86
CA ILE A 5 -7.16 18.92 -7.61
C ILE A 5 -7.07 19.80 -8.87
N GLN A 6 -6.13 20.76 -8.89
CA GLN A 6 -5.96 21.68 -10.01
C GLN A 6 -5.10 21.10 -11.15
N THR A 7 -4.26 20.10 -10.85
CA THR A 7 -3.24 19.61 -11.79
C THR A 7 -3.34 18.12 -12.09
N ILE A 8 -4.16 17.37 -11.34
CA ILE A 8 -4.35 15.95 -11.57
C ILE A 8 -4.93 15.71 -12.97
N THR A 9 -4.32 14.79 -13.71
CA THR A 9 -4.83 14.39 -15.03
C THR A 9 -5.99 13.41 -14.88
N PHE A 10 -6.83 13.29 -15.92
CA PHE A 10 -7.90 12.29 -15.94
C PHE A 10 -7.36 10.87 -15.70
N GLN A 11 -6.24 10.51 -16.34
CA GLN A 11 -5.63 9.20 -16.21
C GLN A 11 -5.17 8.93 -14.77
N GLU A 12 -4.47 9.89 -14.15
CA GLU A 12 -4.05 9.78 -12.76
C GLU A 12 -5.25 9.68 -11.81
N ALA A 13 -6.32 10.43 -12.06
CA ALA A 13 -7.55 10.32 -11.27
C ALA A 13 -8.19 8.92 -11.42
N MET A 14 -8.24 8.37 -12.62
CA MET A 14 -8.75 7.02 -12.88
C MET A 14 -7.90 5.94 -12.22
N ASP A 15 -6.58 6.11 -12.17
CA ASP A 15 -5.70 5.18 -11.50
C ASP A 15 -5.92 5.12 -9.98
N LEU A 16 -6.30 6.24 -9.35
CA LEU A 16 -6.61 6.26 -7.92
C LEU A 16 -7.84 5.44 -7.55
N PHE A 17 -8.83 5.30 -8.45
CA PHE A 17 -9.99 4.44 -8.23
C PHE A 17 -9.64 2.95 -8.20
N LYS A 18 -8.45 2.57 -8.68
CA LYS A 18 -7.96 1.19 -8.58
C LYS A 18 -7.56 0.85 -7.14
N LEU A 19 -7.38 1.84 -6.26
CA LEU A 19 -6.98 1.64 -4.88
C LEU A 19 -8.18 1.82 -3.92
N PRO A 20 -8.24 1.06 -2.81
CA PRO A 20 -7.29 0.03 -2.40
C PRO A 20 -7.43 -1.27 -3.21
N ARG A 21 -6.32 -2.01 -3.39
CA ARG A 21 -6.28 -3.32 -4.06
C ARG A 21 -6.00 -4.43 -3.07
N THR A 22 -6.69 -5.56 -3.22
CA THR A 22 -6.35 -6.80 -2.54
C THR A 22 -5.33 -7.57 -3.40
N LEU A 23 -4.16 -7.88 -2.83
CA LEU A 23 -3.06 -8.58 -3.51
C LEU A 23 -3.10 -10.09 -3.31
N GLY A 24 -3.82 -10.56 -2.28
CA GLY A 24 -3.94 -11.96 -1.89
C GLY A 24 -4.14 -12.10 -0.39
N GLU A 25 -3.78 -13.25 0.16
CA GLU A 25 -3.92 -13.55 1.59
C GLU A 25 -2.58 -14.03 2.18
N LYS A 26 -2.33 -13.69 3.45
CA LYS A 26 -1.27 -14.23 4.29
C LYS A 26 -1.88 -14.66 5.62
N GLU A 27 -1.68 -15.92 6.02
CA GLU A 27 -2.13 -16.44 7.32
C GLU A 27 -3.65 -16.29 7.54
N GLY A 28 -4.44 -16.31 6.47
CA GLY A 28 -5.91 -16.14 6.52
C GLY A 28 -6.37 -14.68 6.61
N GLU A 29 -5.46 -13.71 6.49
CA GLU A 29 -5.78 -12.28 6.42
C GLU A 29 -5.45 -11.72 5.03
N GLU A 30 -6.32 -10.86 4.51
CA GLU A 30 -6.08 -10.17 3.23
C GLU A 30 -4.90 -9.20 3.31
N VAL A 31 -4.04 -9.24 2.30
CA VAL A 31 -2.99 -8.25 2.05
C VAL A 31 -3.55 -7.19 1.12
N VAL A 32 -3.75 -5.98 1.65
CA VAL A 32 -4.35 -4.86 0.92
C VAL A 32 -3.35 -3.73 0.77
N VAL A 33 -3.22 -3.17 -0.43
CA VAL A 33 -2.42 -1.96 -0.69
C VAL A 33 -3.33 -0.77 -0.98
N GLY A 34 -3.00 0.40 -0.46
CA GLY A 34 -3.76 1.63 -0.70
C GLY A 34 -3.01 2.89 -0.35
N ILE A 35 -3.69 4.04 -0.44
CA ILE A 35 -3.16 5.35 -0.05
C ILE A 35 -3.97 5.87 1.13
N GLY A 36 -3.27 6.22 2.21
CA GLY A 36 -3.85 6.78 3.43
C GLY A 36 -3.34 8.18 3.72
N ARG A 37 -3.72 8.72 4.88
CA ARG A 37 -3.32 10.07 5.34
C ARG A 37 -1.80 10.30 5.34
N PHE A 38 -1.01 9.25 5.59
CA PHE A 38 0.44 9.32 5.72
C PHE A 38 1.18 8.81 4.48
N GLY A 39 0.46 8.59 3.37
CA GLY A 39 1.01 8.05 2.14
C GLY A 39 0.58 6.60 1.88
N PRO A 40 1.22 5.94 0.89
CA PRO A 40 0.90 4.58 0.49
C PRO A 40 1.24 3.57 1.58
N TYR A 41 0.41 2.54 1.73
CA TYR A 41 0.55 1.52 2.75
C TYR A 41 0.16 0.13 2.24
N VAL A 42 0.72 -0.89 2.90
CA VAL A 42 0.22 -2.26 2.93
C VAL A 42 -0.47 -2.50 4.27
N LYS A 43 -1.60 -3.19 4.24
CA LYS A 43 -2.37 -3.63 5.40
C LYS A 43 -2.49 -5.15 5.41
N LEU A 44 -2.25 -5.74 6.57
CA LEU A 44 -2.55 -7.13 6.90
C LEU A 44 -3.30 -7.13 8.24
N GLY A 45 -4.60 -7.41 8.21
CA GLY A 45 -5.48 -7.34 9.38
C GLY A 45 -5.46 -5.96 10.05
N LYS A 46 -4.82 -5.88 11.23
CA LYS A 46 -4.64 -4.64 12.01
C LYS A 46 -3.28 -3.98 11.82
N THR A 47 -2.34 -4.64 11.15
CA THR A 47 -0.99 -4.13 10.92
C THR A 47 -0.95 -3.29 9.65
N TYR A 48 -0.31 -2.13 9.73
CA TYR A 48 -0.04 -1.23 8.61
C TYR A 48 1.46 -1.02 8.47
N ALA A 49 1.98 -1.23 7.27
CA ALA A 49 3.34 -0.88 6.89
C ALA A 49 3.30 0.17 5.77
N SER A 50 4.14 1.20 5.87
CA SER A 50 4.30 2.16 4.77
C SER A 50 5.04 1.50 3.61
N LEU A 51 4.71 1.88 2.37
CA LEU A 51 5.55 1.55 1.22
C LEU A 51 6.89 2.29 1.34
N GLU A 52 7.97 1.65 0.86
CA GLU A 52 9.30 2.26 0.83
C GLU A 52 9.51 3.06 -0.46
N GLU A 53 10.62 3.81 -0.51
CA GLU A 53 10.99 4.54 -1.73
C GLU A 53 11.20 3.58 -2.89
N GLY A 54 10.49 3.82 -4.00
CA GLY A 54 10.52 2.96 -5.19
C GLY A 54 9.38 1.96 -5.28
N ASP A 55 8.64 1.69 -4.19
CA ASP A 55 7.43 0.87 -4.26
C ASP A 55 6.26 1.69 -4.84
N ASP A 56 5.63 1.20 -5.91
CA ASP A 56 4.41 1.80 -6.47
C ASP A 56 3.16 1.06 -5.96
N PRO A 57 2.18 1.74 -5.31
CA PRO A 57 0.95 1.11 -4.84
C PRO A 57 0.13 0.43 -5.95
N LEU A 58 0.28 0.86 -7.21
CA LEU A 58 -0.39 0.30 -8.38
C LEU A 58 0.34 -0.90 -9.00
N GLU A 59 1.60 -1.14 -8.67
CA GLU A 59 2.41 -2.21 -9.28
C GLU A 59 2.94 -3.22 -8.26
N ILE A 60 3.00 -2.86 -6.98
CA ILE A 60 3.53 -3.74 -5.92
C ILE A 60 2.82 -5.10 -5.91
N GLY A 61 3.61 -6.15 -5.82
CA GLY A 61 3.15 -7.53 -5.72
C GLY A 61 2.99 -8.01 -4.29
N LEU A 62 2.27 -9.12 -4.13
CA LEU A 62 2.00 -9.75 -2.82
C LEU A 62 3.27 -10.02 -2.02
N GLN A 63 4.32 -10.57 -2.66
CA GLN A 63 5.57 -10.95 -1.98
C GLN A 63 6.24 -9.75 -1.31
N ARG A 64 6.42 -8.66 -2.07
CA ARG A 64 7.01 -7.40 -1.56
C ARG A 64 6.14 -6.78 -0.46
N ALA A 65 4.82 -6.83 -0.62
CA ALA A 65 3.88 -6.33 0.37
C ALA A 65 3.99 -7.10 1.71
N ILE A 66 4.19 -8.42 1.65
CA ILE A 66 4.42 -9.27 2.83
C ILE A 66 5.74 -8.91 3.52
N GLU A 67 6.83 -8.70 2.77
CA GLU A 67 8.13 -8.30 3.32
C GLU A 67 8.03 -7.01 4.16
N LEU A 68 7.32 -6.00 3.66
CA LEU A 68 7.11 -4.74 4.37
C LEU A 68 6.35 -4.93 5.69
N ILE A 69 5.32 -5.79 5.67
CA ILE A 69 4.55 -6.11 6.87
C ILE A 69 5.40 -6.85 7.91
N ASP A 70 6.17 -7.85 7.48
CA ASP A 70 6.97 -8.66 8.38
C ASP A 70 8.12 -7.81 8.99
N ALA A 71 8.75 -6.94 8.19
CA ALA A 71 9.72 -5.95 8.69
C ALA A 71 9.10 -5.00 9.72
N LYS A 72 7.87 -4.52 9.48
CA LYS A 72 7.15 -3.65 10.43
C LYS A 72 6.81 -4.37 11.73
N LYS A 73 6.36 -5.64 11.67
CA LYS A 73 6.07 -6.45 12.85
C LYS A 73 7.33 -6.67 13.69
N ALA A 74 8.46 -6.99 13.04
CA ALA A 74 9.75 -7.16 13.72
C ALA A 74 10.21 -5.86 14.43
N ALA A 75 10.11 -4.72 13.75
CA ALA A 75 10.48 -3.42 14.32
C ALA A 75 9.59 -2.98 15.51
N THR A 76 8.33 -3.43 15.56
CA THR A 76 7.38 -3.07 16.63
C THR A 76 7.43 -4.05 17.82
N ALA A 77 8.06 -5.22 17.64
CA ALA A 77 8.23 -6.21 18.70
C ALA A 77 9.42 -5.92 19.64
N THR A 78 10.18 -4.85 19.37
CA THR A 78 11.30 -4.36 20.18
C THR A 78 10.88 -3.11 20.93
#